data_AF-A0A9P0DI44-F1
#
_entry.id   AF-A0A9P0DI44-F1
#
_cell.length_a   1.000
_cell.length_b   1.000
_cell.length_c   1.000
_cell.angle_alpha   90.00
_cell.angle_beta   90.00
_cell.angle_gamma   90.00
#
_symmetry.space_group_name_H-M   'P 1'
#
loop_
_entity.id
_entity.type
_entity.pdbx_description
1 polymer ?
#
loop_
_entity_poly.entity_id
_entity_poly.type
_entity_poly.pdbx_seq_one_letter_code
_entity_poly.pdbx_strand_id
1 'polypeptide(L)' 'MRSKDGYEIGNIISFLNVHRCFNCSKRYKTLNSLRRHRRVECGKTKDVICAICNHSFYYKQDLQKHIHKKH' A
#
# COMPACT_ATOMS: atom_id res chain seq x y z
N MET A 1 -29.36 13.28 -10.08
CA MET A 1 -29.53 12.76 -8.70
C MET A 1 -28.20 12.87 -7.98
N ARG A 2 -28.21 13.49 -6.79
CA ARG A 2 -27.07 13.72 -5.89
C ARG A 2 -26.63 12.41 -5.22
N SER A 3 -25.32 12.23 -5.06
CA SER A 3 -24.61 11.81 -3.83
C SER A 3 -23.12 11.63 -4.21
N LYS A 4 -22.23 12.60 -3.97
CA LYS A 4 -21.59 12.99 -2.69
C LYS A 4 -20.71 11.88 -2.11
N ASP A 5 -19.42 11.95 -2.45
CA ASP A 5 -18.24 11.75 -1.60
C ASP A 5 -17.10 12.46 -2.37
N GLY A 6 -16.67 13.70 -2.08
CA GLY A 6 -16.39 14.28 -0.78
C GLY A 6 -14.89 14.20 -0.47
N TYR A 7 -14.03 14.90 -1.22
CA TYR A 7 -12.77 15.50 -0.74
C TYR A 7 -12.10 16.37 -1.82
N GLU A 8 -12.48 17.65 -1.87
CA GLU A 8 -11.60 18.68 -2.41
C GLU A 8 -10.59 19.06 -1.32
N ILE A 9 -9.30 18.80 -1.55
CA ILE A 9 -8.25 19.64 -1.00
C ILE A 9 -7.26 19.91 -2.13
N GLY A 10 -7.35 21.14 -2.64
CA GLY A 10 -6.26 22.07 -2.41
C GLY A 10 -4.98 21.74 -3.15
N ASN A 11 -4.98 22.18 -4.40
CA ASN A 11 -3.84 22.40 -5.27
C ASN A 11 -2.81 23.34 -4.59
N ILE A 12 -1.93 22.83 -3.70
CA ILE A 12 -0.81 23.59 -3.08
C ILE A 12 0.46 22.73 -2.91
N ILE A 13 0.77 21.81 -3.83
CA ILE A 13 2.09 21.12 -3.80
C ILE A 13 2.63 21.00 -5.23
N SER A 14 2.58 22.10 -5.99
CA SER A 14 3.16 22.21 -7.33
C SER A 14 4.70 22.11 -7.33
N PHE A 15 5.34 22.09 -6.15
CA PHE A 15 6.80 21.97 -5.99
C PHE A 15 7.29 20.59 -5.54
N LEU A 16 6.41 19.64 -5.17
CA LEU A 16 6.83 18.27 -4.92
C LEU A 16 6.04 17.34 -5.84
N ASN A 17 6.70 16.88 -6.89
CA ASN A 17 6.24 15.92 -7.89
C ASN A 17 6.02 14.52 -7.28
N VAL A 18 5.26 14.44 -6.18
CA VAL A 18 5.18 13.29 -5.30
C VAL A 18 3.74 13.10 -4.81
N HIS A 19 3.14 12.00 -5.25
CA HIS A 19 1.81 11.57 -4.84
C HIS A 19 1.91 10.73 -3.56
N ARG A 20 1.46 11.28 -2.42
CA ARG A 20 1.52 10.63 -1.10
C ARG A 20 0.22 9.89 -0.78
N CYS A 21 0.33 8.71 -0.17
CA CYS A 21 -0.79 8.01 0.46
C CYS A 21 -0.98 8.51 1.89
N PHE A 22 -2.18 8.99 2.24
CA PHE A 22 -2.46 9.48 3.60
C PHE A 22 -2.65 8.36 4.63
N ASN A 23 -3.07 7.17 4.21
CA ASN A 23 -3.27 6.03 5.12
C ASN A 23 -1.95 5.33 5.55
N CYS A 24 -0.89 5.39 4.75
CA CYS A 24 0.38 4.71 5.09
C CYS A 24 1.64 5.57 4.85
N SER A 25 1.47 6.84 4.50
CA SER A 25 2.54 7.82 4.23
C SER A 25 3.52 7.49 3.09
N LYS A 26 3.32 6.40 2.33
CA LYS A 26 4.17 6.07 1.17
C LYS A 26 4.05 7.13 0.05
N ARG A 27 5.17 7.37 -0.62
CA ARG A 27 5.35 8.38 -1.68
C ARG A 27 5.53 7.72 -3.04
N TYR A 28 4.86 8.24 -4.05
CA TYR A 28 4.88 7.72 -5.42
C TYR A 28 5.21 8.81 -6.42
N LYS A 29 5.99 8.44 -7.45
CA LYS A 29 6.35 9.34 -8.56
C LYS A 29 5.17 9.67 -9.48
N THR A 30 4.13 8.82 -9.51
CA THR A 30 2.97 8.99 -10.39
C THR A 30 1.65 8.72 -9.66
N LEU A 31 0.58 9.42 -10.08
CA LEU A 31 -0.76 9.25 -9.53
C LEU A 31 -1.29 7.83 -9.75
N ASN A 32 -0.97 7.21 -10.90
CA ASN A 32 -1.41 5.85 -11.22
C ASN A 32 -0.78 4.82 -10.27
N SER A 33 0.48 5.03 -9.88
CA SER A 33 1.14 4.21 -8.87
C SER A 33 0.50 4.38 -7.49
N LEU A 34 0.15 5.61 -7.11
CA LEU A 34 -0.59 5.87 -5.88
C LEU A 34 -1.98 5.21 -5.90
N ARG A 35 -2.71 5.28 -7.02
CA ARG A 35 -4.03 4.63 -7.18
C ARG A 35 -3.93 3.12 -7.06
N ARG A 36 -2.95 2.49 -7.72
CA ARG A 36 -2.69 1.04 -7.58
C ARG A 36 -2.37 0.69 -6.14
N HIS A 37 -1.44 1.41 -5.52
CA HIS A 37 -1.10 1.23 -4.12
C HIS A 37 -2.35 1.33 -3.22
N ARG A 38 -3.17 2.37 -3.38
CA ARG A 38 -4.41 2.53 -2.62
C ARG A 38 -5.36 1.35 -2.77
N ARG A 39 -5.44 0.75 -3.97
CA ARG A 39 -6.34 -0.36 -4.27
C ARG A 39 -5.84 -1.70 -3.70
N VAL A 40 -4.54 -1.98 -3.78
CA VAL A 40 -4.02 -3.35 -3.59
C VAL A 40 -3.10 -3.52 -2.39
N GLU A 41 -2.54 -2.43 -1.87
CA GLU A 41 -1.52 -2.45 -0.79
C GLU A 41 -1.96 -1.66 0.44
N CYS A 42 -2.66 -0.54 0.23
CA CYS A 42 -3.06 0.35 1.29
C CYS A 42 -4.19 -0.28 2.10
N GLY A 43 -3.92 -0.64 3.35
CA GLY A 43 -4.85 -1.37 4.20
C GLY A 43 -4.66 -2.89 4.19
N LYS A 44 -3.67 -3.43 3.46
CA LYS A 44 -3.22 -4.81 3.71
C LYS A 44 -2.29 -4.83 4.89
N THR A 45 -2.72 -5.51 5.94
CA THR A 45 -1.89 -5.90 7.07
C THR A 45 -1.08 -7.14 6.70
N LYS A 46 0.12 -7.28 7.27
CA LYS A 46 0.94 -8.48 7.08
C LYS A 46 0.39 -9.59 7.97
N ASP A 47 -0.68 -10.23 7.53
CA ASP A 47 -1.38 -11.23 8.34
C ASP A 47 -0.91 -12.65 8.04
N VAL A 48 -0.04 -12.81 7.04
CA VAL A 48 0.52 -14.11 6.69
C VAL A 48 1.83 -14.29 7.44
N ILE A 49 1.80 -15.09 8.51
CA ILE A 49 2.92 -15.26 9.43
C ILE A 49 3.60 -16.62 9.19
N CYS A 50 4.93 -16.63 9.16
CA CYS A 50 5.71 -17.88 9.16
C CYS A 50 5.61 -18.56 10.53
N ALA A 51 5.15 -19.80 10.57
CA ALA A 51 5.05 -20.55 11.83
C ALA A 51 6.41 -20.94 12.44
N ILE A 52 7.50 -20.86 11.67
CA ILE A 52 8.85 -21.26 12.11
C ILE A 52 9.60 -20.09 12.74
N CYS A 53 9.50 -18.89 12.15
CA CYS A 53 10.27 -17.71 12.59
C CYS A 53 9.43 -16.46 12.87
N ASN A 54 8.10 -16.56 12.87
CA ASN A 54 7.14 -15.47 13.09
C ASN A 54 7.27 -14.26 12.16
N HIS A 55 8.04 -14.36 11.07
CA HIS A 55 8.12 -13.29 10.09
C HIS A 55 6.81 -13.15 9.32
N SER A 56 6.32 -11.91 9.20
CA SER A 56 5.05 -11.60 8.54
C SER A 56 5.22 -11.10 7.10
N PHE A 57 4.27 -11.47 6.25
CA PHE A 57 4.22 -11.22 4.81
C PHE A 57 2.85 -10.68 4.42
N TYR A 58 2.79 -9.92 3.32
CA TYR A 58 1.53 -9.41 2.77
C TYR A 58 0.77 -10.45 1.93
N TYR A 59 1.50 -11.44 1.38
CA TYR A 59 0.97 -12.41 0.43
C TYR A 59 1.44 -13.82 0.77
N LYS A 60 0.57 -14.83 0.56
CA LYS A 60 0.91 -16.25 0.75
C LYS A 60 2.09 -16.71 -0.12
N GLN A 61 2.16 -16.23 -1.36
CA GLN A 61 3.27 -16.55 -2.27
C GLN A 61 4.64 -16.10 -1.75
N ASP A 62 4.68 -15.00 -0.99
CA ASP A 62 5.93 -14.49 -0.42
C ASP A 62 6.36 -15.33 0.79
N LEU A 63 5.40 -15.76 1.62
CA LEU A 63 5.65 -16.73 2.69
C LEU A 63 6.18 -18.05 2.12
N GLN A 64 5.57 -18.60 1.07
CA GLN A 64 6.00 -19.87 0.47
C GLN A 64 7.45 -19.80 -0.05
N LYS A 65 7.80 -18.70 -0.73
CA LYS A 65 9.18 -18.44 -1.17
C LYS A 65 10.14 -18.29 0.02
N HIS A 66 9.69 -17.64 1.10
CA HIS A 66 10.47 -17.50 2.32
C HIS A 66 10.75 -18.86 2.94
N ILE A 67 9.71 -19.70 3.15
CA ILE A 67 9.86 -21.05 3.70
C ILE A 67 10.88 -21.80 2.84
N HIS A 68 10.63 -21.98 1.55
CA HIS A 68 11.52 -22.75 0.66
C HIS A 68 12.99 -22.30 0.62
N LYS A 69 13.29 -21.02 0.91
CA LYS A 69 14.65 -20.48 0.86
C LYS A 69 15.32 -20.34 2.22
N LYS A 70 14.56 -20.39 3.32
CA LYS A 70 15.05 -20.10 4.67
C LYS A 70 14.82 -21.25 5.65
N HIS A 71 13.99 -22.23 5.29
CA HIS A 71 13.58 -23.39 6.08
C HIS A 71 13.44 -24.62 5.16
#